data_AF-M1QMH3-F1
#
_entry.id   AF-M1QMH3-F1
#
_cell.length_a   1.000
_cell.length_b   1.000
_cell.length_c   1.000
_cell.angle_alpha   90.00
_cell.angle_beta   90.00
_cell.angle_gamma   90.00
#
_symmetry.space_group_name_H-M   'P 1'
#
loop_
_entity.id
_entity.type
_entity.pdbx_description
1 polymer ?
#
loop_
_entity_poly.entity_id
_entity_poly.type
_entity_poly.pdbx_seq_one_letter_code
_entity_poly.pdbx_strand_id
1 'polypeptide(L)'
;MIKLFVVKCFRNLSYDKTISSLTEEEAILLSFYDENDHIKLPSGGTLHHFVKYRLGEEGVNEIMMLLGEKILKLSSAKEAKIDSTPLEASRYDKHADYNSHYECKMDKAHITMVGTYPVFMTHTKGVAGDSPELITHIEALKKMNADLDLYSADGGYDSFLNHSDIWYHLDAKPIISYASNAVIKKEGEEERINHWVNKKWRIGGDVHAPMENKLKFLYEIGRKEQVGMYLRNQNMRDEAFDEQYKKRAECEKIHGYIKGTVKFDIRRVRNQSRKLYSLLSFISYQLLVLTEMQNKVGDKNSFGRYF
;
A
#
# COMPACT_ATOMS: atom_id res chain seq x y z
N MET A 1 -15.43 10.79 17.83
CA MET A 1 -13.97 10.67 18.11
C MET A 1 -13.12 10.55 16.85
N ILE A 2 -13.34 9.57 15.96
CA ILE A 2 -12.57 9.41 14.71
C ILE A 2 -12.53 10.71 13.88
N LYS A 3 -13.68 11.38 13.70
CA LYS A 3 -13.78 12.68 13.03
C LYS A 3 -12.77 13.72 13.55
N LEU A 4 -12.60 13.83 14.88
CA LEU A 4 -11.66 14.79 15.50
C LEU A 4 -10.21 14.41 15.23
N PHE A 5 -9.92 13.11 15.23
CA PHE A 5 -8.60 12.62 14.87
C PHE A 5 -8.27 12.94 13.39
N VAL A 6 -9.23 12.82 12.48
CA VAL A 6 -9.05 13.22 11.07
C VAL A 6 -8.75 14.73 10.96
N VAL A 7 -9.51 15.57 11.68
CA VAL A 7 -9.24 17.03 11.76
C VAL A 7 -7.83 17.30 12.28
N LYS A 8 -7.39 16.57 13.33
CA LYS A 8 -6.04 16.68 13.88
C LYS A 8 -4.97 16.43 12.80
N CYS A 9 -5.14 15.40 11.97
CA CYS A 9 -4.19 15.06 10.91
C CYS A 9 -4.12 16.15 9.84
N PHE A 10 -5.26 16.61 9.31
CA PHE A 10 -5.24 17.67 8.28
C PHE A 10 -4.75 19.01 8.80
N ARG A 11 -5.06 19.36 10.05
CA ARG A 11 -4.58 20.62 10.66
C ARG A 11 -3.17 20.54 11.22
N ASN A 12 -2.56 19.36 11.28
CA ASN A 12 -1.25 19.13 11.88
C ASN A 12 -1.15 19.62 13.34
N LEU A 13 -2.19 19.39 14.14
CA LEU A 13 -2.30 19.88 15.52
C LEU A 13 -1.99 18.79 16.56
N SER A 14 -1.71 19.23 17.80
CA SER A 14 -1.78 18.35 18.97
C SER A 14 -3.24 18.03 19.31
N TYR A 15 -3.48 17.03 20.15
CA TYR A 15 -4.84 16.68 20.58
C TYR A 15 -5.55 17.85 21.26
N ASP A 16 -4.89 18.53 22.20
CA ASP A 16 -5.49 19.68 22.89
C ASP A 16 -5.81 20.82 21.93
N LYS A 17 -4.86 21.15 21.03
CA LYS A 17 -5.06 22.20 20.02
C LYS A 17 -6.16 21.84 19.04
N THR A 18 -6.33 20.57 18.71
CA THR A 18 -7.43 20.12 17.83
C THR A 18 -8.76 20.50 18.44
N ILE A 19 -8.98 20.13 19.70
CA ILE A 19 -10.22 20.44 20.42
C ILE A 19 -10.41 21.95 20.57
N SER A 20 -9.39 22.68 21.03
CA SER A 20 -9.49 24.12 21.27
C SER A 20 -9.59 24.97 20.01
N SER A 21 -9.29 24.40 18.83
CA SER A 21 -9.35 25.10 17.54
C SER A 21 -10.69 25.00 16.84
N LEU A 22 -11.61 24.16 17.32
CA LEU A 22 -12.91 23.98 16.68
C LEU A 22 -13.79 25.19 16.94
N THR A 23 -14.39 25.71 15.89
CA THR A 23 -15.49 26.68 16.01
C THR A 23 -16.78 25.96 16.41
N GLU A 24 -17.77 26.72 16.85
CA GLU A 24 -19.12 26.22 17.12
C GLU A 24 -19.73 25.56 15.86
N GLU A 25 -19.63 26.22 14.71
CA GLU A 25 -20.09 25.68 13.42
C GLU A 25 -19.43 24.33 13.08
N GLU A 26 -18.12 24.20 13.29
CA GLU A 26 -17.39 22.96 13.04
C GLU A 26 -17.79 21.85 14.01
N ALA A 27 -18.00 22.17 15.29
CA ALA A 27 -18.47 21.20 16.27
C ALA A 27 -19.87 20.67 15.89
N ILE A 28 -20.76 21.55 15.42
CA ILE A 28 -22.10 21.18 14.91
C ILE A 28 -21.98 20.29 13.66
N LEU A 29 -21.18 20.69 12.67
CA LEU A 29 -20.98 19.93 11.43
C LEU A 29 -20.40 18.53 11.69
N LEU A 30 -19.55 18.42 12.70
CA LEU A 30 -18.98 17.14 13.12
C LEU A 30 -19.90 16.34 14.05
N SER A 31 -21.08 16.88 14.40
CA SER A 31 -22.11 16.27 15.24
C SER A 31 -21.67 16.07 16.69
N PHE A 32 -21.02 17.07 17.29
CA PHE A 32 -20.62 17.09 18.70
C PHE A 32 -21.54 17.93 19.56
N TYR A 33 -22.81 17.57 19.62
CA TYR A 33 -23.81 18.13 20.53
C TYR A 33 -24.47 17.01 21.36
N ASP A 34 -25.00 17.34 22.52
CA ASP A 34 -25.76 16.42 23.36
C ASP A 34 -27.26 16.43 23.03
N GLU A 35 -28.06 15.69 23.81
CA GLU A 35 -29.52 15.59 23.63
C GLU A 35 -30.28 16.91 23.82
N ASN A 36 -29.63 17.94 24.35
CA ASN A 36 -30.17 19.27 24.54
C ASN A 36 -29.57 20.28 23.55
N ASP A 37 -28.98 19.80 22.45
CA ASP A 37 -28.28 20.58 21.43
C ASP A 37 -27.08 21.40 21.94
N HIS A 38 -26.56 21.08 23.14
CA HIS A 38 -25.37 21.75 23.65
C HIS A 38 -24.09 21.10 23.12
N ILE A 39 -23.15 21.92 22.64
CA ILE A 39 -21.86 21.43 22.17
C ILE A 39 -21.09 20.72 23.29
N LYS A 40 -20.72 19.47 23.03
CA LYS A 40 -19.98 18.62 23.97
C LYS A 40 -18.78 17.98 23.31
N LEU A 41 -17.63 18.63 23.47
CA LEU A 41 -16.35 18.13 22.98
C LEU A 41 -15.61 17.32 24.06
N PRO A 42 -14.89 16.25 23.67
CA PRO A 42 -13.99 15.55 24.57
C PRO A 42 -12.77 16.42 24.91
N SER A 43 -12.11 16.17 26.03
CA SER A 43 -10.79 16.75 26.27
C SER A 43 -9.74 16.17 25.31
N GLY A 44 -8.64 16.89 25.07
CA GLY A 44 -7.54 16.37 24.25
C GLY A 44 -6.91 15.09 24.83
N GLY A 45 -6.85 14.99 26.18
CA GLY A 45 -6.47 13.76 26.87
C GLY A 45 -7.41 12.58 26.57
N THR A 46 -8.72 12.81 26.54
CA THR A 46 -9.73 11.80 26.18
C THR A 46 -9.56 11.34 24.73
N LEU A 47 -9.33 12.29 23.81
CA LEU A 47 -9.08 11.97 22.40
C LEU A 47 -7.79 11.17 22.20
N HIS A 48 -6.71 11.55 22.87
CA HIS A 48 -5.45 10.80 22.85
C HIS A 48 -5.64 9.39 23.41
N HIS A 49 -6.34 9.24 24.54
CA HIS A 49 -6.59 7.93 25.15
C HIS A 49 -7.40 7.04 24.22
N PHE A 50 -8.46 7.58 23.61
CA PHE A 50 -9.25 6.86 22.61
C PHE A 50 -8.39 6.35 21.46
N VAL A 51 -7.64 7.24 20.80
CA VAL A 51 -6.83 6.88 19.63
C VAL A 51 -5.74 5.86 20.00
N LYS A 52 -5.02 6.09 21.10
CA LYS A 52 -3.86 5.27 21.44
C LYS A 52 -4.21 3.91 22.06
N TYR A 53 -5.22 3.86 22.91
CA TYR A 53 -5.48 2.68 23.75
C TYR A 53 -6.81 1.99 23.47
N ARG A 54 -7.83 2.72 22.99
CA ARG A 54 -9.14 2.12 22.65
C ARG A 54 -9.18 1.66 21.21
N LEU A 55 -8.65 2.47 20.30
CA LEU A 55 -8.53 2.13 18.88
C LEU A 55 -7.23 1.35 18.64
N GLY A 56 -6.09 1.91 19.05
CA GLY A 56 -4.79 1.24 18.92
C GLY A 56 -4.41 0.98 17.46
N GLU A 57 -3.33 0.22 17.25
CA GLU A 57 -2.90 -0.14 15.90
C GLU A 57 -3.88 -1.10 15.22
N GLU A 58 -4.47 -2.03 15.97
CA GLU A 58 -5.42 -3.03 15.45
C GLU A 58 -6.67 -2.36 14.88
N GLY A 59 -7.33 -1.49 15.66
CA GLY A 59 -8.52 -0.78 15.19
C GLY A 59 -8.23 0.19 14.05
N VAL A 60 -7.03 0.80 14.00
CA VAL A 60 -6.62 1.62 12.85
C VAL A 60 -6.42 0.77 11.60
N ASN A 61 -5.83 -0.43 11.72
CA ASN A 61 -5.68 -1.36 10.60
C ASN A 61 -7.04 -1.86 10.10
N GLU A 62 -7.99 -2.17 10.98
CA GLU A 62 -9.36 -2.52 10.58
C GLU A 62 -10.02 -1.38 9.79
N ILE A 63 -9.90 -0.14 10.26
CA ILE A 63 -10.40 1.03 9.52
C ILE A 63 -9.71 1.16 8.16
N MET A 64 -8.39 1.01 8.09
CA MET A 64 -7.65 1.05 6.82
C MET A 64 -8.17 -0.01 5.83
N MET A 65 -8.42 -1.23 6.31
CA MET A 65 -8.96 -2.30 5.47
C MET A 65 -10.36 -1.97 4.94
N LEU A 66 -11.25 -1.48 5.81
CA LEU A 66 -12.61 -1.08 5.43
C LEU A 66 -12.64 0.08 4.42
N LEU A 67 -11.73 1.05 4.58
CA LEU A 67 -11.59 2.17 3.66
C LEU A 67 -11.03 1.72 2.32
N GLY A 68 -9.98 0.89 2.33
CA GLY A 68 -9.40 0.30 1.13
C GLY A 68 -10.43 -0.49 0.32
N GLU A 69 -11.21 -1.35 0.97
CA GLU A 69 -12.29 -2.11 0.32
C GLU A 69 -13.36 -1.19 -0.31
N LYS A 70 -13.76 -0.12 0.40
CA LYS A 70 -14.72 0.86 -0.14
C LYS A 70 -14.16 1.62 -1.34
N ILE A 71 -12.89 2.02 -1.30
CA ILE A 71 -12.20 2.67 -2.42
C ILE A 71 -12.18 1.73 -3.63
N LEU A 72 -11.81 0.46 -3.45
CA LEU A 72 -11.78 -0.54 -4.52
C LEU A 72 -13.16 -0.73 -5.16
N LYS A 73 -14.24 -0.84 -4.35
CA LYS A 73 -15.61 -0.99 -4.87
C LYS A 73 -16.09 0.20 -5.71
N LEU A 74 -15.57 1.40 -5.45
CA LEU A 74 -15.92 2.62 -6.17
C LEU A 74 -15.00 2.88 -7.36
N SER A 75 -13.82 2.27 -7.38
CA SER A 75 -12.82 2.41 -8.43
C SER A 75 -13.12 1.45 -9.59
N SER A 76 -12.90 1.90 -10.82
CA SER A 76 -12.85 1.04 -12.00
C SER A 76 -11.43 0.65 -12.39
N ALA A 77 -10.41 1.09 -11.64
CA ALA A 77 -9.02 0.82 -11.95
C ALA A 77 -8.66 -0.63 -11.60
N LYS A 78 -7.97 -1.30 -12.52
CA LYS A 78 -7.51 -2.68 -12.39
C LYS A 78 -5.99 -2.81 -12.29
N GLU A 79 -5.30 -1.69 -12.15
CA GLU A 79 -3.84 -1.64 -12.09
C GLU A 79 -3.40 -1.32 -10.66
N ALA A 80 -2.79 -2.29 -9.99
CA ALA A 80 -2.16 -2.10 -8.70
C ALA A 80 -0.70 -1.68 -8.84
N LYS A 81 -0.22 -0.90 -7.88
CA LYS A 81 1.17 -0.47 -7.79
C LYS A 81 1.59 -0.31 -6.35
N ILE A 82 2.76 -0.84 -6.00
CA ILE A 82 3.33 -0.73 -4.65
C ILE A 82 4.63 0.04 -4.70
N ASP A 83 4.80 0.99 -3.79
CA ASP A 83 6.04 1.72 -3.65
C ASP A 83 6.33 1.99 -2.17
N SER A 84 7.61 2.01 -1.81
CA SER A 84 8.03 2.42 -0.47
C SER A 84 8.37 3.90 -0.46
N THR A 85 8.04 4.60 0.62
CA THR A 85 8.30 6.03 0.75
C THR A 85 8.87 6.37 2.11
N PRO A 86 9.82 7.32 2.19
CA PRO A 86 10.43 7.69 3.45
C PRO A 86 9.45 8.38 4.39
N LEU A 87 9.37 7.84 5.61
CA LEU A 87 8.86 8.53 6.78
C LEU A 87 10.04 9.18 7.48
N GLU A 88 10.32 10.44 7.13
CA GLU A 88 11.53 11.10 7.58
C GLU A 88 11.53 11.34 9.10
N ALA A 89 12.66 11.06 9.74
CA ALA A 89 12.93 11.36 11.14
C ALA A 89 13.85 12.58 11.28
N SER A 90 14.10 13.00 12.53
CA SER A 90 15.16 13.97 12.77
C SER A 90 16.53 13.34 12.48
N ARG A 91 17.48 14.11 11.93
CA ARG A 91 18.89 13.69 11.82
C ARG A 91 19.51 13.27 13.18
N TYR A 92 18.98 13.80 14.27
CA TYR A 92 19.42 13.49 15.64
C TYR A 92 18.66 12.34 16.30
N ASP A 93 17.71 11.72 15.58
CA ASP A 93 16.95 10.62 16.13
C ASP A 93 17.83 9.38 16.34
N LYS A 94 17.86 8.86 17.57
CA LYS A 94 18.68 7.69 17.94
C LYS A 94 18.00 6.35 17.64
N HIS A 95 16.74 6.37 17.25
CA HIS A 95 15.91 5.19 17.00
C HIS A 95 15.49 5.03 15.53
N ALA A 96 15.96 5.91 14.66
CA ALA A 96 15.73 5.87 13.21
C ALA A 96 17.04 5.54 12.49
N ASP A 97 16.96 4.60 11.56
CA ASP A 97 18.08 4.17 10.75
C ASP A 97 18.36 5.18 9.63
N TYR A 98 19.64 5.34 9.27
CA TYR A 98 20.00 6.11 8.10
C TYR A 98 19.86 5.25 6.85
N ASN A 99 19.03 5.68 5.91
CA ASN A 99 18.89 5.02 4.62
C ASN A 99 19.77 5.74 3.59
N SER A 100 20.68 5.01 2.95
CA SER A 100 21.62 5.58 1.98
C SER A 100 20.98 5.98 0.65
N HIS A 101 19.89 5.34 0.25
CA HIS A 101 19.19 5.68 -0.99
C HIS A 101 18.43 7.00 -0.87
N TYR A 102 17.77 7.24 0.27
CA TYR A 102 17.04 8.50 0.54
C TYR A 102 17.86 9.54 1.31
N GLU A 103 19.12 9.23 1.62
CA GLU A 103 20.08 10.09 2.33
C GLU A 103 19.57 10.73 3.64
N CYS A 104 18.64 10.07 4.34
CA CYS A 104 18.04 10.59 5.56
C CYS A 104 17.80 9.49 6.61
N LYS A 105 17.61 9.92 7.86
CA LYS A 105 17.12 9.03 8.91
C LYS A 105 15.63 8.86 8.78
N MET A 106 15.14 7.63 8.79
CA MET A 106 13.75 7.36 8.46
C MET A 106 13.23 6.02 8.99
N ASP A 107 11.91 5.90 9.02
CA ASP A 107 11.18 4.63 8.88
C ASP A 107 10.63 4.58 7.43
N LYS A 108 10.03 3.46 7.01
CA LYS A 108 9.41 3.33 5.68
C LYS A 108 7.91 3.13 5.79
N ALA A 109 7.17 3.69 4.84
CA ALA A 109 5.80 3.32 4.55
C ALA A 109 5.77 2.63 3.19
N HIS A 110 5.32 1.38 3.13
CA HIS A 110 5.03 0.70 1.88
C HIS A 110 3.56 0.96 1.59
N ILE A 111 3.24 1.49 0.42
CA ILE A 111 1.88 1.87 0.05
C ILE A 111 1.51 1.14 -1.22
N THR A 112 0.39 0.43 -1.18
CA THR A 112 -0.26 -0.11 -2.37
C THR A 112 -1.38 0.82 -2.80
N MET A 113 -1.33 1.20 -4.07
CA MET A 113 -2.35 1.96 -4.75
C MET A 113 -3.02 1.11 -5.82
N VAL A 114 -4.29 1.41 -6.13
CA VAL A 114 -5.00 0.86 -7.28
C VAL A 114 -5.50 2.04 -8.12
N GLY A 115 -5.02 2.12 -9.37
CA GLY A 115 -5.05 3.38 -10.12
C GLY A 115 -4.30 4.47 -9.35
N THR A 116 -4.95 5.59 -9.09
CA THR A 116 -4.37 6.72 -8.33
C THR A 116 -4.74 6.70 -6.84
N TYR A 117 -5.46 5.66 -6.38
CA TYR A 117 -6.04 5.64 -5.05
C TYR A 117 -5.21 4.78 -4.08
N PRO A 118 -4.80 5.31 -2.91
CA PRO A 118 -4.09 4.52 -1.92
C PRO A 118 -5.05 3.60 -1.16
N VAL A 119 -4.79 2.30 -1.21
CA VAL A 119 -5.70 1.25 -0.70
C VAL A 119 -5.20 0.64 0.60
N PHE A 120 -3.88 0.46 0.73
CA PHE A 120 -3.29 -0.21 1.88
C PHE A 120 -1.87 0.28 2.15
N MET A 121 -1.44 0.24 3.41
CA MET A 121 -0.04 0.51 3.75
C MET A 121 0.49 -0.41 4.86
N THR A 122 1.81 -0.61 4.87
CA THR A 122 2.55 -1.15 6.02
C THR A 122 3.62 -0.16 6.48
N HIS A 123 4.11 -0.34 7.71
CA HIS A 123 5.16 0.45 8.32
C HIS A 123 6.33 -0.47 8.69
N THR A 124 7.54 -0.07 8.29
CA THR A 124 8.78 -0.80 8.60
C THR A 124 9.90 0.15 9.00
N LYS A 125 11.04 -0.40 9.40
CA LYS A 125 12.26 0.37 9.70
C LYS A 125 12.93 0.88 8.43
N GLY A 126 13.73 1.95 8.55
CA GLY A 126 14.32 2.66 7.42
C GLY A 126 15.20 1.80 6.50
N VAL A 127 15.78 0.72 7.02
CA VAL A 127 16.67 -0.20 6.29
C VAL A 127 16.02 -1.56 6.01
N ALA A 128 14.73 -1.73 6.33
CA ALA A 128 14.01 -2.97 5.99
C ALA A 128 13.99 -3.16 4.46
N GLY A 129 14.16 -4.41 4.03
CA GLY A 129 14.07 -4.77 2.61
C GLY A 129 12.63 -4.63 2.12
N ASP A 130 12.45 -4.22 0.86
CA ASP A 130 11.12 -3.97 0.31
C ASP A 130 10.44 -5.28 -0.16
N SER A 131 11.20 -6.16 -0.82
CA SER A 131 10.72 -7.45 -1.32
C SER A 131 9.92 -8.29 -0.31
N PRO A 132 10.35 -8.49 0.96
CA PRO A 132 9.59 -9.26 1.94
C PRO A 132 8.23 -8.67 2.34
N GLU A 133 8.01 -7.37 2.14
CA GLU A 133 6.75 -6.73 2.53
C GLU A 133 5.61 -7.02 1.56
N LEU A 134 5.92 -7.39 0.31
CA LEU A 134 4.92 -7.52 -0.75
C LEU A 134 3.81 -8.50 -0.40
N ILE A 135 4.14 -9.64 0.22
CA ILE A 135 3.15 -10.68 0.55
C ILE A 135 2.04 -10.15 1.46
N THR A 136 2.37 -9.26 2.40
CA THR A 136 1.38 -8.64 3.28
C THR A 136 0.39 -7.77 2.49
N HIS A 137 0.86 -7.08 1.45
CA HIS A 137 0.02 -6.28 0.57
C HIS A 137 -0.85 -7.15 -0.35
N ILE A 138 -0.29 -8.24 -0.87
CA ILE A 138 -1.03 -9.24 -1.66
C ILE A 138 -2.16 -9.84 -0.82
N GLU A 139 -1.89 -10.24 0.42
CA GLU A 139 -2.91 -10.77 1.32
C GLU A 139 -4.00 -9.75 1.65
N ALA A 140 -3.63 -8.47 1.82
CA ALA A 140 -4.60 -7.40 2.06
C ALA A 140 -5.52 -7.20 0.86
N LEU A 141 -4.98 -7.09 -0.35
CA LEU A 141 -5.75 -6.97 -1.59
C LEU A 141 -6.68 -8.18 -1.81
N LYS A 142 -6.18 -9.39 -1.55
CA LYS A 142 -6.98 -10.62 -1.61
C LYS A 142 -8.14 -10.59 -0.62
N LYS A 143 -7.91 -10.16 0.63
CA LYS A 143 -8.96 -10.01 1.64
C LYS A 143 -10.01 -8.96 1.25
N MET A 144 -9.62 -7.94 0.49
CA MET A 144 -10.53 -6.92 -0.05
C MET A 144 -11.24 -7.35 -1.34
N ASN A 145 -10.97 -8.56 -1.86
CA ASN A 145 -11.45 -9.05 -3.15
C ASN A 145 -11.13 -8.09 -4.31
N ALA A 146 -9.89 -7.60 -4.37
CA ALA A 146 -9.45 -6.75 -5.48
C ALA A 146 -9.47 -7.51 -6.81
N ASP A 147 -10.08 -6.91 -7.84
CA ASP A 147 -10.07 -7.37 -9.24
C ASP A 147 -9.00 -6.57 -10.01
N LEU A 148 -7.90 -7.23 -10.35
CA LEU A 148 -6.69 -6.60 -10.88
C LEU A 148 -6.19 -7.34 -12.12
N ASP A 149 -5.84 -6.58 -13.15
CA ASP A 149 -5.20 -7.12 -14.35
C ASP A 149 -3.67 -7.12 -14.19
N LEU A 150 -3.13 -6.11 -13.49
CA LEU A 150 -1.69 -5.83 -13.39
C LEU A 150 -1.31 -5.43 -11.96
N TYR A 151 -0.13 -5.85 -11.51
CA TYR A 151 0.47 -5.34 -10.28
C TYR A 151 1.95 -4.99 -10.51
N SER A 152 2.25 -3.70 -10.45
CA SER A 152 3.60 -3.16 -10.69
C SER A 152 4.38 -2.79 -9.42
N ALA A 153 5.70 -3.00 -9.47
CA ALA A 153 6.63 -2.66 -8.40
C ALA A 153 8.02 -2.32 -8.96
N ASP A 154 8.85 -1.61 -8.21
CA ASP A 154 10.25 -1.42 -8.61
C ASP A 154 11.15 -2.64 -8.30
N GLY A 155 12.41 -2.56 -8.71
CA GLY A 155 13.40 -3.62 -8.52
C GLY A 155 13.74 -3.91 -7.06
N GLY A 156 13.38 -3.04 -6.11
CA GLY A 156 13.46 -3.35 -4.67
C GLY A 156 12.55 -4.51 -4.28
N TYR A 157 11.51 -4.78 -5.09
CA TYR A 157 10.59 -5.90 -4.95
C TYR A 157 10.87 -7.06 -5.92
N ASP A 158 11.91 -7.02 -6.77
CA ASP A 158 12.20 -8.11 -7.73
C ASP A 158 12.65 -9.37 -6.98
N SER A 159 11.77 -10.36 -6.92
CA SER A 159 12.09 -11.72 -6.48
C SER A 159 11.17 -12.70 -7.21
N PHE A 160 11.66 -13.90 -7.53
CA PHE A 160 10.84 -14.90 -8.20
C PHE A 160 9.58 -15.24 -7.38
N LEU A 161 9.70 -15.28 -6.05
CA LEU A 161 8.55 -15.49 -5.18
C LEU A 161 7.49 -14.40 -5.38
N ASN A 162 7.89 -13.12 -5.40
CA ASN A 162 6.97 -12.00 -5.61
C ASN A 162 6.24 -12.07 -6.95
N HIS A 163 6.94 -12.40 -8.05
CA HIS A 163 6.28 -12.63 -9.35
C HIS A 163 5.22 -13.73 -9.24
N SER A 164 5.56 -14.85 -8.61
CA SER A 164 4.63 -15.98 -8.46
C SER A 164 3.47 -15.70 -7.50
N ASP A 165 3.70 -14.95 -6.42
CA ASP A 165 2.70 -14.66 -5.40
C ASP A 165 1.66 -13.66 -5.91
N ILE A 166 2.07 -12.64 -6.68
CA ILE A 166 1.14 -11.74 -7.37
C ILE A 166 0.22 -12.56 -8.28
N TRP A 167 0.81 -13.34 -9.18
CA TRP A 167 0.07 -14.10 -10.18
C TRP A 167 -0.87 -15.12 -9.54
N TYR A 168 -0.40 -15.88 -8.56
CA TYR A 168 -1.18 -16.96 -7.97
C TYR A 168 -2.28 -16.47 -7.02
N HIS A 169 -2.04 -15.40 -6.26
CA HIS A 169 -2.99 -14.95 -5.24
C HIS A 169 -3.96 -13.87 -5.71
N LEU A 170 -3.60 -13.09 -6.72
CA LEU A 170 -4.42 -11.98 -7.23
C LEU A 170 -4.89 -12.18 -8.66
N ASP A 171 -4.47 -13.26 -9.34
CA ASP A 171 -4.74 -13.50 -10.76
C ASP A 171 -4.29 -12.34 -11.67
N ALA A 172 -3.32 -11.55 -11.20
CA ALA A 172 -2.81 -10.36 -11.88
C ALA A 172 -1.45 -10.63 -12.52
N LYS A 173 -1.15 -9.97 -13.63
CA LYS A 173 0.19 -10.04 -14.23
C LYS A 173 1.19 -9.21 -13.40
N PRO A 174 2.29 -9.81 -12.90
CA PRO A 174 3.33 -9.07 -12.20
C PRO A 174 4.14 -8.22 -13.17
N ILE A 175 4.34 -6.93 -12.87
CA ILE A 175 5.16 -5.99 -13.66
C ILE A 175 6.21 -5.37 -12.74
N ILE A 176 7.25 -6.14 -12.44
CA ILE A 176 8.33 -5.71 -11.53
C ILE A 176 9.57 -5.38 -12.36
N SER A 177 10.16 -4.19 -12.15
CA SER A 177 11.39 -3.85 -12.86
C SER A 177 12.53 -4.78 -12.46
N TYR A 178 13.37 -5.09 -13.43
CA TYR A 178 14.51 -5.99 -13.27
C TYR A 178 15.82 -5.24 -13.56
N ALA A 179 16.92 -5.74 -13.00
CA ALA A 179 18.24 -5.16 -13.25
C ALA A 179 18.60 -5.19 -14.74
N SER A 180 19.39 -4.21 -15.20
CA SER A 180 19.81 -4.10 -16.61
C SER A 180 20.62 -5.29 -17.11
N ASN A 181 21.28 -6.02 -16.22
CA ASN A 181 22.01 -7.25 -16.48
C ASN A 181 21.17 -8.52 -16.22
N ALA A 182 19.86 -8.39 -16.07
CA ALA A 182 18.96 -9.52 -15.91
C ALA A 182 19.07 -10.46 -17.11
N VAL A 183 19.19 -11.76 -16.82
CA VAL A 183 19.25 -12.81 -17.83
C VAL A 183 18.06 -13.75 -17.69
N ILE A 184 17.60 -14.28 -18.82
CA ILE A 184 16.59 -15.33 -18.87
C ILE A 184 17.07 -16.52 -18.04
N LYS A 185 16.21 -17.01 -17.16
CA LYS A 185 16.52 -18.15 -16.28
C LYS A 185 16.05 -19.44 -16.93
N LYS A 186 16.99 -20.37 -17.17
CA LYS A 186 16.73 -21.68 -17.77
C LYS A 186 15.61 -22.45 -17.05
N GLU A 187 15.61 -22.46 -15.72
CA GLU A 187 14.59 -23.19 -14.93
C GLU A 187 13.17 -22.62 -15.07
N GLY A 188 13.02 -21.40 -15.58
CA GLY A 188 11.74 -20.78 -15.95
C GLY A 188 11.41 -20.90 -17.43
N GLU A 189 12.13 -21.72 -18.21
CA GLU A 189 11.75 -22.00 -19.60
C GLU A 189 10.64 -23.05 -19.66
N GLU A 190 9.81 -22.98 -20.70
CA GLU A 190 8.69 -23.91 -20.89
C GLU A 190 9.13 -25.38 -20.86
N GLU A 191 10.26 -25.72 -21.48
CA GLU A 191 10.82 -27.07 -21.44
C GLU A 191 11.09 -27.53 -20.00
N ARG A 192 11.60 -26.64 -19.14
CA ARG A 192 11.90 -26.95 -17.73
C ARG A 192 10.63 -27.00 -16.89
N ILE A 193 9.65 -26.15 -17.16
CA ILE A 193 8.32 -26.24 -16.54
C ILE A 193 7.70 -27.61 -16.86
N ASN A 194 7.68 -28.02 -18.13
CA ASN A 194 7.18 -29.31 -18.57
C ASN A 194 7.94 -30.47 -17.90
N HIS A 195 9.27 -30.37 -17.78
CA HIS A 195 10.08 -31.34 -17.04
C HIS A 195 9.65 -31.48 -15.58
N TRP A 196 9.45 -30.38 -14.86
CA TRP A 196 9.07 -30.42 -13.45
C TRP A 196 7.67 -30.97 -13.23
N VAL A 197 6.72 -30.61 -14.09
CA VAL A 197 5.36 -31.15 -14.06
C VAL A 197 5.39 -32.66 -14.32
N ASN A 198 6.08 -33.09 -15.37
CA ASN A 198 6.20 -34.51 -15.69
C ASN A 198 6.89 -35.30 -14.57
N LYS A 199 7.93 -34.75 -13.92
CA LYS A 199 8.57 -35.40 -12.75
C LYS A 199 7.59 -35.68 -11.60
N LYS A 200 6.44 -35.00 -11.57
CA LYS A 200 5.39 -35.10 -10.56
C LYS A 200 4.10 -35.73 -11.11
N TRP A 201 4.17 -36.48 -12.21
CA TRP A 201 3.03 -37.17 -12.83
C TRP A 201 2.24 -38.05 -11.83
N ARG A 202 2.94 -38.73 -10.90
CA ARG A 202 2.31 -39.60 -9.89
C ARG A 202 1.37 -38.88 -8.91
N ILE A 203 1.51 -37.56 -8.77
CA ILE A 203 0.70 -36.74 -7.88
C ILE A 203 -0.20 -35.78 -8.65
N GLY A 204 -0.45 -36.05 -9.93
CA GLY A 204 -1.39 -35.27 -10.76
C GLY A 204 -0.74 -34.29 -11.75
N GLY A 205 0.59 -34.31 -11.92
CA GLY A 205 1.25 -33.48 -12.92
C GLY A 205 0.92 -33.92 -14.35
N ASP A 206 0.35 -33.02 -15.16
CA ASP A 206 0.02 -33.26 -16.56
C ASP A 206 0.80 -32.33 -17.50
N VAL A 207 1.69 -32.91 -18.32
CA VAL A 207 2.50 -32.16 -19.28
C VAL A 207 1.71 -31.67 -20.50
N HIS A 208 0.50 -32.19 -20.73
CA HIS A 208 -0.37 -31.76 -21.82
C HIS A 208 -1.37 -30.69 -21.38
N ALA A 209 -1.46 -30.41 -20.08
CA ALA A 209 -2.30 -29.32 -19.56
C ALA A 209 -1.86 -27.95 -20.11
N PRO A 210 -2.78 -26.97 -20.18
CA PRO A 210 -2.44 -25.58 -20.46
C PRO A 210 -1.34 -25.07 -19.53
N MET A 211 -0.50 -24.14 -20.01
CA MET A 211 0.62 -23.60 -19.25
C MET A 211 0.18 -23.04 -17.88
N GLU A 212 -0.95 -22.35 -17.84
CA GLU A 212 -1.51 -21.81 -16.60
C GLU A 212 -1.76 -22.89 -15.54
N ASN A 213 -2.36 -24.02 -15.93
CA ASN A 213 -2.62 -25.15 -15.03
C ASN A 213 -1.32 -25.79 -14.55
N LYS A 214 -0.32 -25.89 -15.43
CA LYS A 214 1.03 -26.36 -15.07
C LYS A 214 1.65 -25.48 -13.99
N LEU A 215 1.59 -24.17 -14.16
CA LEU A 215 2.14 -23.20 -13.20
C LEU A 215 1.39 -23.25 -11.87
N LYS A 216 0.05 -23.36 -11.87
CA LYS A 216 -0.77 -23.48 -10.66
C LYS A 216 -0.37 -24.73 -9.87
N PHE A 217 -0.30 -25.88 -10.55
CA PHE A 217 0.16 -27.13 -9.96
C PHE A 217 1.57 -27.02 -9.37
N LEU A 218 2.53 -26.43 -10.11
CA LEU A 218 3.89 -26.24 -9.60
C LEU A 218 3.94 -25.33 -8.38
N TYR A 219 3.14 -24.26 -8.36
CA TYR A 219 3.04 -23.36 -7.22
C TYR A 219 2.55 -24.11 -5.96
N GLU A 220 1.46 -24.88 -6.10
CA GLU A 220 0.82 -25.63 -5.02
C GLU A 220 1.74 -26.68 -4.38
N ILE A 221 2.59 -27.33 -5.18
CA ILE A 221 3.56 -28.31 -4.68
C ILE A 221 4.88 -27.69 -4.18
N GLY A 222 4.92 -26.36 -4.04
CA GLY A 222 6.04 -25.62 -3.46
C GLY A 222 7.14 -25.20 -4.45
N ARG A 223 6.92 -25.30 -5.76
CA ARG A 223 7.88 -24.86 -6.81
C ARG A 223 7.66 -23.42 -7.26
N LYS A 224 7.36 -22.55 -6.30
CA LYS A 224 7.01 -21.14 -6.52
C LYS A 224 8.09 -20.37 -7.28
N GLU A 225 9.36 -20.59 -6.96
CA GLU A 225 10.47 -19.91 -7.64
C GLU A 225 10.53 -20.23 -9.14
N GLN A 226 10.27 -21.48 -9.56
CA GLN A 226 10.27 -21.83 -10.98
C GLN A 226 9.12 -21.15 -11.72
N VAL A 227 7.95 -21.03 -11.08
CA VAL A 227 6.81 -20.27 -11.59
C VAL A 227 7.19 -18.79 -11.74
N GLY A 228 7.81 -18.20 -10.72
CA GLY A 228 8.30 -16.83 -10.75
C GLY A 228 9.35 -16.56 -11.83
N MET A 229 10.28 -17.50 -12.02
CA MET A 229 11.27 -17.43 -13.10
C MET A 229 10.59 -17.43 -14.48
N TYR A 230 9.57 -18.27 -14.68
CA TYR A 230 8.81 -18.29 -15.92
C TYR A 230 8.10 -16.96 -16.17
N LEU A 231 7.37 -16.44 -15.18
CA LEU A 231 6.65 -15.17 -15.29
C LEU A 231 7.59 -14.00 -15.59
N ARG A 232 8.74 -13.92 -14.89
CA ARG A 232 9.75 -12.90 -15.15
C ARG A 232 10.39 -13.03 -16.54
N ASN A 233 10.64 -14.26 -17.01
CA ASN A 233 11.13 -14.49 -18.38
C ASN A 233 10.12 -13.99 -19.42
N GLN A 234 8.81 -14.18 -19.18
CA GLN A 234 7.77 -13.64 -20.07
C GLN A 234 7.82 -12.11 -20.11
N ASN A 235 7.94 -11.45 -18.96
CA ASN A 235 8.11 -9.99 -18.92
C ASN A 235 9.34 -9.50 -19.67
N MET A 236 10.48 -10.19 -19.57
CA MET A 236 11.70 -9.83 -20.30
C MET A 236 11.57 -9.99 -21.83
N ARG A 237 10.60 -10.79 -22.29
CA ARG A 237 10.32 -11.03 -23.72
C ARG A 237 9.18 -10.16 -24.24
N ASP A 238 8.43 -9.52 -23.35
CA ASP A 238 7.26 -8.73 -23.69
C ASP A 238 7.67 -7.32 -24.09
N GLU A 239 7.52 -7.00 -25.38
CA GLU A 239 7.81 -5.67 -25.93
C GLU A 239 6.94 -4.56 -25.30
N ALA A 240 5.76 -4.92 -24.76
CA ALA A 240 4.88 -3.98 -24.08
C ALA A 240 5.24 -3.74 -22.60
N PHE A 241 6.25 -4.45 -22.06
CA PHE A 241 6.63 -4.35 -20.65
C PHE A 241 6.96 -2.90 -20.25
N ASP A 242 7.76 -2.21 -21.05
CA ASP A 242 8.18 -0.84 -20.74
C ASP A 242 7.01 0.14 -20.71
N GLU A 243 6.02 -0.02 -21.59
CA GLU A 243 4.81 0.79 -21.61
C GLU A 243 3.95 0.54 -20.37
N GLN A 244 3.75 -0.75 -20.02
CA GLN A 244 3.01 -1.15 -18.81
C GLN A 244 3.70 -0.63 -17.54
N TYR A 245 5.03 -0.73 -17.47
CA TYR A 245 5.82 -0.28 -16.32
C TYR A 245 5.81 1.25 -16.16
N LYS A 246 5.80 2.03 -17.26
CA LYS A 246 5.76 3.50 -17.21
C LYS A 246 4.56 4.06 -16.44
N LYS A 247 3.43 3.34 -16.38
CA LYS A 247 2.23 3.76 -15.60
C LYS A 247 2.49 3.84 -14.09
N ARG A 248 3.57 3.22 -13.60
CA ARG A 248 4.04 3.36 -12.21
C ARG A 248 4.51 4.77 -11.89
N ALA A 249 4.94 5.58 -12.86
CA ALA A 249 5.50 6.92 -12.62
C ALA A 249 4.54 7.87 -11.87
N GLU A 250 3.24 7.59 -11.89
CA GLU A 250 2.25 8.35 -11.10
C GLU A 250 2.40 8.15 -9.58
N CYS A 251 3.00 7.04 -9.12
CA CYS A 251 3.21 6.75 -7.70
C CYS A 251 3.94 7.88 -6.97
N GLU A 252 5.05 8.34 -7.54
CA GLU A 252 5.91 9.33 -6.88
C GLU A 252 5.16 10.65 -6.64
N LYS A 253 4.35 11.08 -7.62
CA LYS A 253 3.53 12.29 -7.52
C LYS A 253 2.49 12.17 -6.42
N ILE A 254 1.78 11.03 -6.36
CA ILE A 254 0.76 10.78 -5.34
C ILE A 254 1.39 10.69 -3.95
N HIS A 255 2.54 10.02 -3.83
CA HIS A 255 3.31 9.96 -2.58
C HIS A 255 3.74 11.35 -2.10
N GLY A 256 4.17 12.22 -3.01
CA GLY A 256 4.46 13.63 -2.71
C GLY A 256 3.24 14.37 -2.16
N TYR A 257 2.07 14.15 -2.75
CA TYR A 257 0.83 14.79 -2.30
C TYR A 257 0.34 14.27 -0.94
N ILE A 258 0.42 12.96 -0.68
CA ILE A 258 0.14 12.37 0.65
C ILE A 258 1.04 13.05 1.70
N LYS A 259 2.35 13.16 1.42
CA LYS A 259 3.32 13.81 2.31
C LYS A 259 2.95 15.26 2.62
N GLY A 260 2.57 16.03 1.60
CA GLY A 260 2.16 17.43 1.75
C GLY A 260 0.85 17.61 2.51
N THR A 261 -0.11 16.69 2.32
CA THR A 261 -1.48 16.84 2.82
C THR A 261 -1.63 16.45 4.29
N VAL A 262 -1.08 15.31 4.70
CA VAL A 262 -1.27 14.75 6.07
C VAL A 262 0.01 14.70 6.90
N LYS A 263 1.05 15.43 6.46
CA LYS A 263 2.39 15.46 7.05
C LYS A 263 2.89 14.05 7.40
N PHE A 264 3.34 13.36 6.36
CA PHE A 264 3.71 11.95 6.42
C PHE A 264 5.17 11.73 6.85
N ASP A 265 5.61 12.45 7.91
CA ASP A 265 6.93 12.31 8.54
C ASP A 265 6.79 11.89 10.01
N ILE A 266 7.84 11.30 10.57
CA ILE A 266 7.87 10.82 11.98
C ILE A 266 8.68 11.76 12.89
N ARG A 267 8.96 12.98 12.44
CA ARG A 267 9.69 13.96 13.25
C ARG A 267 8.84 14.33 14.46
N ARG A 268 9.47 14.38 15.64
CA ARG A 268 8.82 14.66 16.93
C ARG A 268 7.79 13.61 17.36
N VAL A 269 7.73 12.45 16.69
CA VAL A 269 6.93 11.31 17.11
C VAL A 269 7.78 10.37 17.96
N ARG A 270 7.26 9.94 19.12
CA ARG A 270 7.95 8.96 19.98
C ARG A 270 8.08 7.63 19.23
N ASN A 271 9.23 6.97 19.34
CA ASN A 271 9.53 5.71 18.64
C ASN A 271 8.39 4.67 18.74
N GLN A 272 7.89 4.42 19.95
CA GLN A 272 6.79 3.48 20.22
C GLN A 272 5.42 3.85 19.60
N SER A 273 5.31 5.01 18.97
CA SER A 273 4.06 5.52 18.40
C SER A 273 4.19 5.83 16.90
N ARG A 274 5.37 5.64 16.28
CA ARG A 274 5.58 5.99 14.87
C ARG A 274 4.61 5.26 13.96
N LYS A 275 4.54 3.93 14.07
CA LYS A 275 3.62 3.09 13.29
C LYS A 275 2.17 3.57 13.40
N LEU A 276 1.64 3.68 14.61
CA LEU A 276 0.29 4.17 14.84
C LEU A 276 0.05 5.53 14.16
N TYR A 277 0.94 6.51 14.33
CA TYR A 277 0.74 7.85 13.76
C TYR A 277 0.88 7.89 12.24
N SER A 278 1.75 7.07 11.65
CA SER A 278 1.85 6.93 10.20
C SER A 278 0.58 6.31 9.60
N LEU A 279 0.06 5.24 10.21
CA LEU A 279 -1.20 4.62 9.80
C LEU A 279 -2.37 5.62 9.91
N LEU A 280 -2.42 6.37 11.01
CA LEU A 280 -3.40 7.43 11.24
C LEU A 280 -3.38 8.49 10.12
N SER A 281 -2.21 9.04 9.78
CA SER A 281 -2.10 10.00 8.68
C SER A 281 -2.58 9.39 7.35
N PHE A 282 -2.23 8.14 7.07
CA PHE A 282 -2.68 7.45 5.86
C PHE A 282 -4.20 7.25 5.80
N ILE A 283 -4.83 6.72 6.86
CA ILE A 283 -6.29 6.53 6.85
C ILE A 283 -7.05 7.85 6.77
N SER A 284 -6.47 8.94 7.30
CA SER A 284 -7.06 10.28 7.14
C SER A 284 -7.04 10.70 5.67
N TYR A 285 -5.95 10.42 4.97
CA TYR A 285 -5.86 10.64 3.52
C TYR A 285 -6.83 9.74 2.75
N GLN A 286 -6.95 8.45 3.10
CA GLN A 286 -7.93 7.55 2.49
C GLN A 286 -9.37 8.05 2.67
N LEU A 287 -9.71 8.59 3.83
CA LEU A 287 -11.04 9.18 4.07
C LEU A 287 -11.30 10.39 3.17
N LEU A 288 -10.30 11.24 2.94
CA LEU A 288 -10.41 12.35 1.99
C LEU A 288 -10.68 11.81 0.57
N VAL A 289 -9.85 10.88 0.10
CA VAL A 289 -10.01 10.26 -1.24
C VAL A 289 -11.39 9.62 -1.38
N LEU A 290 -11.83 8.84 -0.39
CA LEU A 290 -13.14 8.21 -0.40
C LEU A 290 -14.27 9.25 -0.46
N THR A 291 -14.15 10.33 0.30
CA THR A 291 -15.14 11.42 0.29
C THR A 291 -15.19 12.10 -1.08
N GLU A 292 -14.04 12.34 -1.72
CA GLU A 292 -13.97 12.92 -3.06
C GLU A 292 -14.64 12.01 -4.10
N MET A 293 -14.35 10.70 -4.06
CA MET A 293 -14.98 9.70 -4.91
C MET A 293 -16.50 9.66 -4.73
N GLN A 294 -16.98 9.60 -3.49
CA GLN A 294 -18.41 9.52 -3.17
C GLN A 294 -19.19 10.76 -3.63
N ASN A 295 -18.58 11.94 -3.51
CA ASN A 295 -19.20 13.19 -3.93
C ASN A 295 -19.01 13.49 -5.41
N LYS A 296 -18.39 12.58 -6.17
CA LYS A 296 -18.00 12.79 -7.58
C LYS A 296 -17.31 14.13 -7.74
N VAL A 297 -16.49 14.52 -6.76
CA VAL A 297 -15.58 15.63 -6.90
C VAL A 297 -14.59 15.16 -7.94
N GLY A 298 -14.91 15.45 -9.21
CA GLY A 298 -14.07 15.13 -10.34
C GLY A 298 -12.67 15.63 -10.06
N ASP A 299 -11.68 14.93 -10.62
CA ASP A 299 -10.27 15.10 -10.31
C ASP A 299 -9.92 16.53 -9.86
N LYS A 300 -9.79 16.76 -8.55
CA LYS A 300 -8.90 17.84 -8.06
C LYS A 300 -7.44 17.55 -8.43
N ASN A 301 -7.20 16.35 -8.91
CA ASN A 301 -6.10 15.92 -9.75
C ASN A 301 -6.33 16.21 -11.25
N SER A 302 -7.11 17.24 -11.64
CA SER A 302 -7.03 17.75 -13.00
C SER A 302 -5.62 18.35 -13.12
N PHE A 303 -4.68 17.50 -13.53
CA PHE A 303 -3.25 17.76 -13.63
C PHE A 303 -2.90 18.79 -14.73
N GLY A 304 -3.81 19.73 -15.00
CA GLY A 304 -3.72 20.82 -15.97
C GLY A 304 -4.12 22.20 -15.42
N ARG A 305 -4.12 22.42 -14.09
CA ARG A 305 -4.31 23.78 -13.50
C ARG A 305 -3.18 24.26 -12.59
N TYR A 306 -2.06 23.55 -12.56
CA TYR A 306 -0.82 24.06 -12.00
C TYR A 306 0.32 23.88 -13.02
N PHE A 307 0.13 24.51 -14.18
CA PHE A 307 1.17 25.10 -15.02
C PHE A 307 0.64 26.45 -15.51
#